data_AF-A0ABD3ML90-F1
#
_entry.id   AF-A0ABD3ML90-F1
#
_cell.length_a   1.000
_cell.length_b   1.000
_cell.length_c   1.000
_cell.angle_alpha   90.00
_cell.angle_beta   90.00
_cell.angle_gamma   90.00
#
_symmetry.space_group_name_H-M   'P 1'
#
loop_
_entity.id
_entity.type
_entity.pdbx_description
1 polymer ?
#
loop_
_entity_poly.entity_id
_entity_poly.type
_entity_poly.pdbx_seq_one_letter_code
_entity_poly.pdbx_strand_id
1 'polypeptide(L)'
;MSSFSDAVKGAINSKYHSSMRRSLQSVVLYEADRCLNAQYPVMKPFQRKWALVATAIELLKSLDFLNDYQRQEIMFRTGTSKEQLPPVLAWRRMKLIAREISQTILPNAQKLVEEGPTRSHDEICELLLEMDFAESNAGAKNHPATWEFKHSSVFTVYRIYYRGITAEPNVFPIVPPPIADTPAKKNVVPVAAKTERVSPKAKAPSANQAVVDETNNAGGDLSSVERIALLTEIKVHTDLLSGFQGVIPDEELAARKRALYAALPPPPKKYKGAK
;
A
#
# COMPACT_ATOMS: atom_id res chain seq x y z
N MET A 1 -29.98 12.63 -7.41
CA MET A 1 -29.09 11.62 -6.78
C MET A 1 -27.68 11.96 -7.19
N SER A 2 -26.76 12.11 -6.24
CA SER A 2 -25.34 12.29 -6.54
C SER A 2 -24.80 10.99 -7.18
N SER A 3 -23.92 11.10 -8.17
CA SER A 3 -23.21 9.95 -8.72
C SER A 3 -21.95 9.64 -7.91
N PHE A 4 -21.33 8.47 -8.13
CA PHE A 4 -19.99 8.17 -7.61
C PHE A 4 -18.98 9.28 -7.95
N SER A 5 -18.98 9.75 -9.20
CA SER A 5 -18.09 10.83 -9.64
C SER A 5 -18.35 12.14 -8.88
N ASP A 6 -19.61 12.51 -8.66
CA ASP A 6 -19.95 13.74 -7.93
C ASP A 6 -19.50 13.68 -6.47
N ALA A 7 -19.70 12.53 -5.81
CA ALA A 7 -19.24 12.33 -4.45
C ALA A 7 -17.71 12.41 -4.33
N VAL A 8 -16.99 11.81 -5.26
CA VAL A 8 -15.51 11.90 -5.32
C VAL A 8 -15.07 13.34 -5.58
N LYS A 9 -15.68 14.03 -6.55
CA LYS A 9 -15.39 15.44 -6.86
C LYS A 9 -15.60 16.34 -5.64
N GLY A 10 -16.70 16.15 -4.92
CA GLY A 10 -16.97 16.89 -3.68
C GLY A 10 -15.89 16.65 -2.63
N ALA A 11 -15.50 15.40 -2.40
CA ALA A 11 -14.52 15.04 -1.39
C ALA A 11 -13.09 15.54 -1.68
N ILE A 12 -12.74 15.84 -2.93
CA ILE A 12 -11.39 16.31 -3.32
C ILE A 12 -11.35 17.76 -3.82
N ASN A 13 -12.44 18.52 -3.65
CA ASN A 13 -12.57 19.88 -4.16
C ASN A 13 -12.36 19.99 -5.69
N SER A 14 -12.87 19.03 -6.45
CA SER A 14 -12.90 18.99 -7.92
C SER A 14 -11.54 19.04 -8.63
N LYS A 15 -10.41 18.90 -7.92
CA LYS A 15 -9.07 18.96 -8.53
C LYS A 15 -8.19 17.82 -8.05
N TYR A 16 -7.72 17.00 -8.99
CA TYR A 16 -6.73 15.96 -8.68
C TYR A 16 -5.35 16.56 -8.43
N HIS A 17 -4.68 16.04 -7.39
CA HIS A 17 -3.28 16.26 -7.10
C HIS A 17 -2.57 14.91 -6.95
N SER A 18 -1.30 14.80 -7.33
CA SER A 18 -0.55 13.53 -7.29
C SER A 18 -0.45 12.94 -5.88
N SER A 19 -0.51 13.77 -4.83
CA SER A 19 -0.60 13.32 -3.44
C SER A 19 -1.89 12.55 -3.14
N MET A 20 -2.97 12.79 -3.88
CA MET A 20 -4.27 12.11 -3.72
C MET A 20 -4.30 10.72 -4.35
N ARG A 21 -3.24 10.32 -5.08
CA ARG A 21 -3.17 9.02 -5.76
C ARG A 21 -3.57 7.85 -4.85
N ARG A 22 -3.08 7.86 -3.62
CA ARG A 22 -3.38 6.80 -2.64
C ARG A 22 -4.80 6.87 -2.12
N SER A 23 -5.30 8.07 -1.83
CA SER A 23 -6.67 8.27 -1.38
C SER A 23 -7.68 7.84 -2.44
N LEU A 24 -7.48 8.23 -3.70
CA LEU A 24 -8.35 7.78 -4.79
C LEU A 24 -8.24 6.28 -5.04
N GLN A 25 -7.05 5.69 -4.93
CA GLN A 25 -6.89 4.23 -4.99
C GLN A 25 -7.71 3.53 -3.89
N SER A 26 -7.73 4.07 -2.67
CA SER A 26 -8.56 3.54 -1.58
C SER A 26 -10.05 3.66 -1.90
N VAL A 27 -10.49 4.83 -2.38
CA VAL A 27 -11.91 5.09 -2.73
C VAL A 27 -12.41 4.13 -3.80
N VAL A 28 -11.68 3.94 -4.90
CA VAL A 28 -12.13 3.04 -5.98
C VAL A 28 -12.08 1.57 -5.59
N LEU A 29 -11.13 1.16 -4.74
CA LEU A 29 -11.07 -0.20 -4.23
C LEU A 29 -12.21 -0.50 -3.25
N TYR A 30 -12.58 0.48 -2.42
CA TYR A 30 -13.70 0.36 -1.50
C TYR A 30 -15.03 0.28 -2.28
N GLU A 31 -15.22 1.15 -3.26
CA GLU A 31 -16.43 1.13 -4.09
C GLU A 31 -16.55 -0.14 -4.93
N ALA A 32 -15.43 -0.63 -5.48
CA ALA A 32 -15.41 -1.91 -6.19
C ALA A 32 -15.83 -3.08 -5.28
N ASP A 33 -15.41 -3.09 -4.00
CA ASP A 33 -15.85 -4.09 -3.04
C ASP A 33 -17.36 -4.00 -2.78
N ARG A 34 -17.88 -2.78 -2.60
CA ARG A 34 -19.32 -2.54 -2.43
C ARG A 34 -20.13 -3.04 -3.62
N CYS A 35 -19.69 -2.76 -4.85
CA CYS A 35 -20.37 -3.18 -6.08
C CYS A 35 -20.37 -4.70 -6.27
N LEU A 36 -19.28 -5.37 -5.90
CA LEU A 36 -19.10 -6.81 -6.11
C LEU A 36 -19.58 -7.67 -4.94
N ASN A 37 -19.93 -7.08 -3.79
CA ASN A 37 -20.20 -7.83 -2.56
C ASN A 37 -21.27 -8.92 -2.75
N ALA A 38 -22.35 -8.61 -3.47
CA ALA A 38 -23.41 -9.56 -3.78
C ALA A 38 -22.98 -10.71 -4.72
N GLN A 39 -21.93 -10.50 -5.53
CA GLN A 39 -21.43 -11.47 -6.51
C GLN A 39 -20.31 -12.34 -5.96
N TYR A 40 -19.66 -11.95 -4.86
CA TYR A 40 -18.58 -12.75 -4.27
C TYR A 40 -18.94 -14.19 -3.91
N PRO A 41 -20.15 -14.51 -3.40
CA PRO A 41 -20.51 -15.89 -3.09
C PRO A 41 -20.39 -16.84 -4.29
N VAL A 42 -20.68 -16.37 -5.51
CA VAL A 42 -20.60 -17.19 -6.74
C VAL A 42 -19.22 -17.22 -7.37
N MET A 43 -18.29 -16.38 -6.92
CA MET A 43 -16.93 -16.27 -7.46
C MET A 43 -15.91 -17.05 -6.63
N LYS A 44 -14.96 -17.72 -7.31
CA LYS A 44 -13.78 -18.32 -6.67
C LYS A 44 -12.86 -17.22 -6.10
N PRO A 45 -12.07 -17.50 -5.04
CA PRO A 45 -11.23 -16.49 -4.40
C PRO A 45 -10.27 -15.74 -5.33
N PHE A 46 -9.78 -16.36 -6.41
CA PHE A 46 -8.93 -15.66 -7.37
C PHE A 46 -9.75 -14.74 -8.29
N GLN A 47 -10.95 -15.17 -8.71
CA GLN A 47 -11.86 -14.36 -9.54
C GLN A 47 -12.27 -13.09 -8.80
N ARG A 48 -12.57 -13.17 -7.49
CA ARG A 48 -12.89 -12.00 -6.66
C ARG A 48 -11.80 -10.92 -6.72
N LYS A 49 -10.53 -11.32 -6.67
CA LYS A 49 -9.38 -10.40 -6.71
C LYS A 49 -9.24 -9.72 -8.08
N TRP A 50 -9.46 -10.47 -9.16
CA TRP A 50 -9.42 -9.95 -10.51
C TRP A 50 -10.61 -9.04 -10.81
N ALA A 51 -11.82 -9.45 -10.43
CA ALA A 51 -13.03 -8.65 -10.54
C ALA A 51 -12.90 -7.32 -9.79
N LEU A 52 -12.32 -7.32 -8.59
CA LEU A 52 -12.07 -6.11 -7.81
C LEU A 52 -11.20 -5.11 -8.58
N VAL A 53 -10.07 -5.56 -9.14
CA VAL A 53 -9.18 -4.66 -9.90
C VAL A 53 -9.83 -4.18 -11.18
N ALA A 54 -10.50 -5.05 -11.92
CA ALA A 54 -11.20 -4.67 -13.15
C ALA A 54 -12.29 -3.63 -12.86
N THR A 55 -13.10 -3.86 -11.84
CA THR A 55 -14.16 -2.92 -11.43
C THR A 55 -13.58 -1.59 -10.97
N ALA A 56 -12.48 -1.60 -10.21
CA ALA A 56 -11.80 -0.36 -9.80
C ALA A 56 -11.26 0.45 -11.00
N ILE A 57 -10.72 -0.21 -12.03
CA ILE A 57 -10.27 0.45 -13.27
C ILE A 57 -11.43 1.08 -14.02
N GLU A 58 -12.58 0.41 -14.07
CA GLU A 58 -13.78 0.91 -14.76
C GLU A 58 -14.41 2.08 -13.99
N LEU A 59 -14.44 2.02 -12.66
CA LEU A 59 -14.85 3.15 -11.82
C LEU A 59 -13.98 4.39 -12.06
N LEU A 60 -12.68 4.24 -12.27
CA LEU A 60 -11.79 5.37 -12.61
C LEU A 60 -12.14 6.03 -13.95
N LYS A 61 -12.73 5.29 -14.91
CA LYS A 61 -13.19 5.89 -16.17
C LYS A 61 -14.41 6.78 -15.99
N SER A 62 -15.22 6.53 -14.97
CA SER A 62 -16.36 7.40 -14.63
C SER A 62 -15.94 8.74 -14.00
N LEU A 63 -14.68 8.86 -13.56
CA LEU A 63 -14.10 10.09 -13.06
C LEU A 63 -13.60 10.93 -14.26
N ASP A 64 -14.48 11.79 -14.76
CA ASP A 64 -14.27 12.67 -15.93
C ASP A 64 -13.21 13.76 -15.71
N PHE A 65 -12.96 14.16 -14.46
CA PHE A 65 -11.93 15.12 -14.08
C PHE A 65 -10.50 14.55 -14.11
N LEU A 66 -10.36 13.24 -14.30
CA LEU A 66 -9.07 12.57 -14.47
C LEU A 66 -8.76 12.36 -15.95
N ASN A 67 -7.51 12.61 -16.34
CA ASN A 67 -7.01 12.17 -17.63
C ASN A 67 -6.54 10.70 -17.60
N ASP A 68 -6.30 10.11 -18.77
CA ASP A 68 -5.94 8.69 -18.89
C ASP A 68 -4.66 8.31 -18.15
N TYR A 69 -3.67 9.20 -18.13
CA TYR A 69 -2.44 8.97 -17.38
C TYR A 69 -2.70 8.93 -15.87
N GLN A 70 -3.51 9.85 -15.34
CA GLN A 70 -3.87 9.90 -13.92
C GLN A 70 -4.66 8.65 -13.50
N ARG A 71 -5.59 8.18 -14.35
CA ARG A 71 -6.33 6.93 -14.12
C ARG A 71 -5.39 5.73 -14.01
N GLN A 72 -4.39 5.63 -14.89
CA GLN A 72 -3.37 4.57 -14.82
C GLN A 72 -2.50 4.72 -13.57
N GLU A 73 -2.07 5.94 -13.26
CA GLU A 73 -1.21 6.25 -12.12
C GLU A 73 -1.83 5.84 -10.78
N ILE A 74 -3.14 6.10 -10.62
CA ILE A 74 -3.90 5.69 -9.44
C ILE A 74 -3.86 4.17 -9.25
N MET A 75 -3.81 3.39 -10.33
CA MET A 75 -3.70 1.93 -10.28
C MET A 75 -2.27 1.41 -10.22
N PHE A 76 -1.26 2.26 -10.06
CA PHE A 76 0.10 1.77 -9.81
C PHE A 76 0.30 1.23 -8.37
N ARG A 77 1.09 0.17 -8.27
CA ARG A 77 1.53 -0.44 -7.02
C ARG A 77 2.22 0.58 -6.12
N THR A 78 3.21 1.29 -6.65
CA THR A 78 3.91 2.44 -6.06
C THR A 78 4.07 3.53 -7.12
N GLY A 79 4.27 4.79 -6.70
CA GLY A 79 4.51 5.89 -7.65
C GLY A 79 5.85 5.76 -8.39
N THR A 80 6.83 5.09 -7.78
CA THR A 80 8.18 4.93 -8.32
C THR A 80 8.31 3.78 -9.32
N SER A 81 7.71 2.62 -9.04
CA SER A 81 7.87 1.45 -9.93
C SER A 81 7.01 1.54 -11.19
N LYS A 82 5.92 2.33 -11.14
CA LYS A 82 4.90 2.43 -12.20
C LYS A 82 4.34 1.06 -12.63
N GLU A 83 4.50 0.04 -11.78
CA GLU A 83 3.94 -1.29 -11.99
C GLU A 83 2.44 -1.25 -11.70
N GLN A 84 1.64 -1.96 -12.49
CA GLN A 84 0.21 -2.13 -12.20
C GLN A 84 -0.02 -2.82 -10.85
N LEU A 85 -1.07 -2.39 -10.14
CA LEU A 85 -1.44 -2.94 -8.85
C LEU A 85 -1.84 -4.42 -8.98
N PRO A 86 -1.10 -5.37 -8.38
CA PRO A 86 -1.45 -6.79 -8.51
C PRO A 86 -2.78 -7.11 -7.80
N PRO A 87 -3.63 -8.00 -8.34
CA PRO A 87 -4.93 -8.36 -7.74
C PRO A 87 -4.86 -8.80 -6.27
N VAL A 88 -3.82 -9.55 -5.91
CA VAL A 88 -3.62 -9.99 -4.52
C VAL A 88 -3.35 -8.82 -3.59
N LEU A 89 -2.60 -7.83 -4.05
CA LEU A 89 -2.27 -6.64 -3.26
C LEU A 89 -3.46 -5.68 -3.19
N ALA A 90 -4.20 -5.50 -4.28
CA ALA A 90 -5.46 -4.75 -4.29
C ALA A 90 -6.44 -5.28 -3.25
N TRP A 91 -6.64 -6.60 -3.22
CA TRP A 91 -7.50 -7.26 -2.24
C TRP A 91 -7.06 -7.03 -0.80
N ARG A 92 -5.76 -7.11 -0.53
CA ARG A 92 -5.21 -6.83 0.82
C ARG A 92 -5.44 -5.37 1.21
N ARG A 93 -5.15 -4.42 0.32
CA ARG A 93 -5.37 -2.99 0.56
C ARG A 93 -6.85 -2.71 0.84
N MET A 94 -7.74 -3.23 0.01
CA MET A 94 -9.18 -3.09 0.20
C MET A 94 -9.63 -3.56 1.59
N LYS A 95 -9.16 -4.72 2.07
CA LYS A 95 -9.50 -5.21 3.42
C LYS A 95 -8.85 -4.41 4.55
N LEU A 96 -7.72 -3.75 4.30
CA LEU A 96 -7.10 -2.84 5.26
C LEU A 96 -7.91 -1.54 5.41
N ILE A 97 -8.50 -1.01 4.33
CA ILE A 97 -9.29 0.24 4.38
C ILE A 97 -10.38 0.16 5.46
N ALA A 98 -11.26 -0.84 5.40
CA ALA A 98 -12.35 -0.99 6.36
C ALA A 98 -11.83 -1.18 7.80
N ARG A 99 -10.72 -1.90 7.95
CA ARG A 99 -10.07 -2.10 9.25
C ARG A 99 -9.51 -0.80 9.81
N GLU A 100 -8.76 -0.04 9.01
CA GLU A 100 -8.17 1.23 9.41
C GLU A 100 -9.27 2.21 9.82
N ILE A 101 -10.32 2.38 9.02
CA ILE A 101 -11.47 3.22 9.39
C ILE A 101 -12.04 2.81 10.75
N SER A 102 -12.28 1.52 10.97
CA SER A 102 -12.84 1.03 12.24
C SER A 102 -11.93 1.21 13.46
N GLN A 103 -10.61 1.19 13.26
CA GLN A 103 -9.63 1.19 14.35
C GLN A 103 -9.10 2.59 14.67
N THR A 104 -9.03 3.48 13.68
CA THR A 104 -8.40 4.80 13.83
C THR A 104 -9.42 5.94 13.73
N ILE A 105 -10.31 5.91 12.74
CA ILE A 105 -11.22 7.02 12.47
C ILE A 105 -12.47 6.96 13.35
N LEU A 106 -13.17 5.81 13.35
CA LEU A 106 -14.45 5.67 14.06
C LEU A 106 -14.36 5.92 15.58
N PRO A 107 -13.31 5.47 16.31
CA PRO A 107 -13.21 5.75 17.74
C PRO A 107 -13.09 7.25 18.06
N ASN A 108 -12.36 8.01 17.24
CA ASN A 108 -12.26 9.46 17.40
C ASN A 108 -13.54 10.16 16.95
N ALA A 109 -14.19 9.67 15.89
CA ALA A 109 -15.48 10.18 15.45
C ALA A 109 -16.55 9.98 16.53
N GLN A 110 -16.53 8.85 17.23
CA GLN A 110 -17.43 8.55 18.34
C GLN A 110 -17.28 9.58 19.47
N LYS A 111 -16.05 9.87 19.91
CA LYS A 111 -15.79 10.91 20.92
C LYS A 111 -16.36 12.26 20.48
N LEU A 112 -16.12 12.66 19.24
CA LEU A 112 -16.63 13.92 18.69
C LEU A 112 -18.16 13.95 18.55
N VAL A 113 -18.83 12.81 18.37
CA VAL A 113 -20.30 12.76 18.35
C VAL A 113 -20.87 12.83 19.77
N GLU A 114 -20.20 12.24 20.75
CA GLU A 114 -20.62 12.20 22.16
C GLU A 114 -20.33 13.51 22.92
N GLU A 115 -19.24 14.20 22.60
CA GLU A 115 -18.73 15.37 23.34
C GLU A 115 -19.33 16.73 22.93
N GLY A 116 -20.40 16.79 22.13
CA GLY A 116 -20.93 18.10 21.74
C GLY A 116 -22.29 18.15 21.06
N PRO A 117 -22.73 19.37 20.65
CA PRO A 117 -24.00 19.58 19.96
C PRO A 117 -24.06 18.80 18.64
N THR A 118 -25.23 18.76 18.01
CA THR A 118 -25.42 18.12 16.69
C THR A 118 -24.50 18.74 15.65
N ARG A 119 -23.32 18.15 15.46
CA ARG A 119 -22.32 18.56 14.47
C ARG A 119 -22.70 17.99 13.11
N SER A 120 -22.49 18.77 12.06
CA SER A 120 -22.56 18.30 10.68
C SER A 120 -21.43 17.30 10.39
N HIS A 121 -21.59 16.48 9.36
CA HIS A 121 -20.55 15.52 8.97
C HIS A 121 -19.25 16.22 8.57
N ASP A 122 -19.34 17.35 7.85
CA ASP A 122 -18.18 18.12 7.43
C ASP A 122 -17.41 18.68 8.64
N GLU A 123 -18.12 19.19 9.65
CA GLU A 123 -17.48 19.63 10.91
C GLU A 123 -16.78 18.48 11.64
N ILE A 124 -17.38 17.29 11.66
CA ILE A 124 -16.73 16.10 12.25
C ILE A 124 -15.47 15.75 11.45
N CYS A 125 -15.51 15.82 10.12
CA CYS A 125 -14.34 15.54 9.28
C CYS A 125 -13.20 16.53 9.55
N GLU A 126 -13.47 17.83 9.61
CA GLU A 126 -12.43 18.82 9.87
C GLU A 126 -11.82 18.64 11.28
N LEU A 127 -12.64 18.42 12.31
CA LEU A 127 -12.15 18.14 13.67
C LEU A 127 -11.29 16.87 13.75
N LEU A 128 -11.66 15.81 13.02
CA LEU A 128 -10.85 14.59 12.96
C LEU A 128 -9.47 14.84 12.32
N LEU A 129 -9.42 15.66 11.27
CA LEU A 129 -8.16 16.01 10.63
C LEU A 129 -7.29 16.89 11.53
N GLU A 130 -7.89 17.84 12.25
CA GLU A 130 -7.20 18.66 13.24
C GLU A 130 -6.61 17.80 14.37
N MET A 131 -7.38 16.83 14.88
CA MET A 131 -6.89 15.89 15.90
C MET A 131 -5.71 15.06 15.39
N ASP A 132 -5.84 14.41 14.22
CA ASP A 132 -4.79 13.58 13.62
C ASP A 132 -3.51 14.39 13.32
N PHE A 133 -3.69 15.64 12.86
CA PHE A 133 -2.58 16.55 12.61
C PHE A 133 -1.90 17.01 13.90
N ALA A 134 -2.66 17.37 14.93
CA ALA A 134 -2.14 17.83 16.21
C ALA A 134 -1.36 16.73 16.94
N GLU A 135 -1.85 15.48 16.87
CA GLU A 135 -1.14 14.29 17.36
C GLU A 135 0.19 14.07 16.63
N SER A 136 0.21 14.29 15.30
CA SER A 136 1.39 14.10 14.47
C SER A 136 2.42 15.25 14.55
N ASN A 137 1.99 16.47 14.91
CA ASN A 137 2.81 17.69 14.81
C ASN A 137 2.81 18.53 16.10
N ALA A 138 2.89 17.88 17.26
CA ALA A 138 3.10 18.51 18.57
C ALA A 138 2.17 19.72 18.86
N GLY A 139 0.88 19.59 18.54
CA GLY A 139 -0.12 20.61 18.87
C GLY A 139 -0.27 21.76 17.88
N ALA A 140 0.31 21.64 16.67
CA ALA A 140 -0.04 22.54 15.57
C ALA A 140 -1.54 22.43 15.24
N LYS A 141 -2.23 23.58 15.08
CA LYS A 141 -3.70 23.63 14.94
C LYS A 141 -4.19 23.46 13.50
N ASN A 142 -3.46 24.01 12.53
CA ASN A 142 -3.92 24.06 11.14
C ASN A 142 -3.07 23.13 10.27
N HIS A 143 -3.70 22.12 9.69
CA HIS A 143 -3.04 21.23 8.74
C HIS A 143 -2.97 21.86 7.34
N PRO A 144 -1.92 21.58 6.54
CA PRO A 144 -1.91 21.94 5.13
C PRO A 144 -3.08 21.31 4.36
N ALA A 145 -3.56 21.96 3.30
CA ALA A 145 -4.67 21.46 2.47
C ALA A 145 -4.42 20.06 1.85
N THR A 146 -3.16 19.66 1.71
CA THR A 146 -2.79 18.33 1.16
C THR A 146 -2.50 17.28 2.24
N TRP A 147 -2.62 17.63 3.52
CA TRP A 147 -2.23 16.77 4.64
C TRP A 147 -3.01 15.45 4.63
N GLU A 148 -4.34 15.52 4.56
CA GLU A 148 -5.21 14.33 4.57
C GLU A 148 -4.79 13.32 3.49
N PHE A 149 -4.44 13.81 2.30
CA PHE A 149 -4.09 12.96 1.16
C PHE A 149 -2.70 12.32 1.29
N LYS A 150 -1.78 13.02 1.96
CA LYS A 150 -0.41 12.53 2.15
C LYS A 150 -0.30 11.55 3.31
N HIS A 151 -1.07 11.77 4.37
CA HIS A 151 -0.91 11.07 5.65
C HIS A 151 -2.07 10.13 5.99
N SER A 152 -3.26 10.32 5.41
CA SER A 152 -4.45 9.50 5.72
C SER A 152 -5.24 9.11 4.47
N SER A 153 -4.69 8.16 3.72
CA SER A 153 -5.31 7.71 2.45
C SER A 153 -6.67 7.02 2.59
N VAL A 154 -7.07 6.65 3.81
CA VAL A 154 -8.38 6.05 4.09
C VAL A 154 -9.42 7.09 4.53
N PHE A 155 -8.99 8.30 4.91
CA PHE A 155 -9.89 9.35 5.37
C PHE A 155 -10.91 9.77 4.32
N THR A 156 -10.49 9.87 3.05
CA THR A 156 -11.40 10.18 1.94
C THR A 156 -12.50 9.12 1.78
N VAL A 157 -12.23 7.86 2.13
CA VAL A 157 -13.26 6.81 2.14
C VAL A 157 -14.26 7.06 3.27
N TYR A 158 -13.79 7.40 4.48
CA TYR A 158 -14.68 7.79 5.58
C TYR A 158 -15.59 8.97 5.19
N ARG A 159 -15.01 10.05 4.65
CA ARG A 159 -15.75 11.27 4.22
C ARG A 159 -16.86 10.95 3.21
N ILE A 160 -16.63 9.99 2.31
CA ILE A 160 -17.63 9.64 1.28
C ILE A 160 -18.72 8.71 1.85
N TYR A 161 -18.33 7.65 2.58
CA TYR A 161 -19.22 6.52 2.90
C TYR A 161 -19.76 6.48 4.33
N TYR A 162 -19.42 7.45 5.19
CA TYR A 162 -19.86 7.48 6.58
C TYR A 162 -20.53 8.82 6.91
N ARG A 163 -21.45 8.81 7.88
CA ARG A 163 -21.93 10.00 8.57
C ARG A 163 -21.82 9.78 10.06
N GLY A 164 -20.98 10.57 10.71
CA GLY A 164 -20.56 10.31 12.08
C GLY A 164 -19.99 8.89 12.18
N ILE A 165 -20.60 8.06 13.02
CA ILE A 165 -20.17 6.67 13.26
C ILE A 165 -20.86 5.63 12.36
N THR A 166 -21.83 6.04 11.54
CA THR A 166 -22.65 5.12 10.75
C THR A 166 -22.18 5.07 9.31
N ALA A 167 -21.97 3.87 8.79
CA ALA A 167 -21.75 3.67 7.36
C ALA A 167 -23.06 3.92 6.59
N GLU A 168 -23.00 4.71 5.52
CA GLU A 168 -24.11 4.92 4.59
C GLU A 168 -24.00 3.91 3.44
N PRO A 169 -24.76 2.80 3.43
CA PRO A 169 -24.63 1.78 2.40
C PRO A 169 -25.10 2.25 1.01
N ASN A 170 -25.93 3.31 0.97
CA ASN A 170 -26.65 3.78 -0.21
C ASN A 170 -26.34 5.24 -0.57
N VAL A 171 -25.10 5.70 -0.39
CA VAL A 171 -24.70 7.09 -0.76
C VAL A 171 -25.06 7.40 -2.22
N PHE A 172 -24.88 6.42 -3.11
CA PHE A 172 -25.30 6.47 -4.50
C PHE A 172 -25.57 5.06 -5.04
N PRO A 173 -26.34 4.94 -6.14
CA PRO A 173 -26.62 3.66 -6.77
C PRO A 173 -25.32 2.88 -7.02
N ILE A 174 -25.37 1.56 -6.82
CA ILE A 174 -24.26 0.68 -7.17
C ILE A 174 -23.98 0.85 -8.66
N VAL A 175 -22.74 1.20 -9.00
CA VAL A 175 -22.30 1.16 -10.39
C VAL A 175 -22.22 -0.31 -10.76
N PRO A 176 -23.07 -0.82 -11.69
CA PRO A 176 -23.03 -2.22 -12.06
C PRO A 176 -21.61 -2.55 -12.50
N PRO A 177 -20.94 -3.54 -11.90
CA PRO A 177 -19.64 -3.92 -12.37
C PRO A 177 -19.84 -4.36 -13.83
N PRO A 178 -19.04 -3.84 -14.78
CA PRO A 178 -19.00 -4.46 -16.08
C PRO A 178 -18.70 -5.93 -15.84
N ILE A 179 -19.36 -6.82 -16.58
CA ILE A 179 -19.11 -8.27 -16.53
C ILE A 179 -17.67 -8.45 -17.02
N ALA A 180 -16.72 -8.21 -16.13
CA ALA A 180 -15.31 -8.23 -16.46
C ALA A 180 -14.98 -9.69 -16.77
N ASP A 181 -14.26 -9.90 -17.87
CA ASP A 181 -13.67 -11.18 -18.25
C ASP A 181 -12.69 -11.64 -17.16
N THR A 182 -13.27 -12.16 -16.09
CA THR A 182 -12.52 -12.80 -15.02
C THR A 182 -11.97 -14.09 -15.60
N PRO A 183 -10.65 -14.34 -15.49
CA PRO A 183 -10.08 -15.55 -16.05
C PRO A 183 -10.82 -16.79 -15.54
N ALA A 184 -11.31 -17.64 -16.45
CA ALA A 184 -11.99 -18.88 -16.06
C ALA A 184 -11.03 -19.85 -15.33
N LYS A 185 -9.73 -19.74 -15.64
CA LYS A 185 -8.64 -20.49 -15.02
C LYS A 185 -7.68 -19.54 -14.33
N LYS A 186 -7.11 -20.01 -13.22
CA LYS A 186 -6.00 -19.32 -12.55
C LYS A 186 -4.79 -19.38 -13.47
N ASN A 187 -4.57 -18.34 -14.27
CA ASN A 187 -3.30 -18.19 -14.97
C ASN A 187 -2.20 -18.07 -13.92
N VAL A 188 -1.31 -19.05 -13.88
CA VAL A 188 -0.02 -18.92 -13.21
C VAL A 188 0.68 -17.84 -14.00
N VAL A 189 0.70 -16.61 -13.47
CA VAL A 189 1.52 -15.55 -14.05
C VAL A 189 2.94 -16.12 -14.12
N PRO A 190 3.53 -16.29 -15.32
CA PRO A 190 4.92 -16.66 -15.39
C PRO A 190 5.68 -15.53 -14.71
N VAL A 191 6.44 -15.87 -13.67
CA VAL A 191 7.47 -14.98 -13.14
C VAL A 191 8.27 -14.52 -14.35
N ALA A 192 8.20 -13.21 -14.63
CA ALA A 192 8.90 -12.62 -15.76
C ALA A 192 10.35 -13.08 -15.75
N ALA A 193 10.76 -13.65 -16.89
CA ALA A 193 12.11 -13.92 -17.34
C ALA A 193 13.16 -14.17 -16.23
N LYS A 194 13.48 -15.45 -16.00
CA LYS A 194 14.88 -15.80 -15.70
C LYS A 194 15.71 -15.24 -16.85
N THR A 195 16.32 -14.08 -16.65
CA THR A 195 17.44 -13.65 -17.47
C THR A 195 18.51 -14.71 -17.28
N GLU A 196 18.73 -15.53 -18.30
CA GLU A 196 19.91 -16.37 -18.39
C GLU A 196 21.12 -15.45 -18.21
N ARG A 197 21.77 -15.57 -17.05
CA ARG A 197 23.10 -15.00 -16.84
C ARG A 197 24.06 -15.78 -17.72
N VAL A 198 24.22 -15.34 -18.96
CA VAL A 198 25.42 -15.59 -19.74
C VAL A 198 26.56 -14.98 -18.93
N SER A 199 27.39 -15.84 -18.33
CA SER A 199 28.54 -15.44 -17.55
C SER A 199 29.63 -14.94 -18.49
N PRO A 200 30.09 -13.68 -18.40
CA PRO A 200 31.35 -13.30 -19.03
C PRO A 200 32.49 -13.83 -18.16
N LYS A 201 33.26 -14.77 -18.70
CA LYS A 201 34.61 -15.06 -18.22
C LYS A 201 35.45 -13.79 -18.41
N ALA A 202 35.83 -13.13 -17.33
CA ALA A 202 36.94 -12.18 -17.33
C ALA A 202 37.76 -12.37 -16.05
N LYS A 203 39.05 -12.67 -16.25
CA LYS A 203 40.08 -12.84 -15.22
C LYS A 203 40.23 -11.56 -14.40
N ALA A 204 40.30 -11.70 -13.08
CA ALA A 204 40.80 -10.66 -12.19
C ALA A 204 42.35 -10.63 -12.22
N PRO A 205 42.98 -9.46 -12.04
CA PRO A 205 44.24 -9.34 -11.34
C PRO A 205 44.04 -8.99 -9.86
N SER A 206 45.08 -9.31 -9.12
CA SER A 206 45.15 -9.52 -7.67
C SER A 206 45.55 -8.28 -6.87
N ALA A 207 45.33 -8.39 -5.55
CA ALA A 207 46.14 -7.89 -4.43
C ALA A 207 45.99 -6.43 -3.97
N ASN A 208 45.34 -6.23 -2.81
CA ASN A 208 45.97 -6.08 -1.46
C ASN A 208 44.91 -5.54 -0.48
N GLN A 209 44.49 -6.33 0.52
CA GLN A 209 45.03 -6.44 1.89
C GLN A 209 44.71 -5.26 2.82
N ALA A 210 44.48 -5.64 4.09
CA ALA A 210 44.26 -4.84 5.30
C ALA A 210 42.76 -4.57 5.61
N VAL A 211 42.17 -4.92 6.75
CA VAL A 211 42.63 -5.55 8.00
C VAL A 211 41.45 -6.33 8.57
N VAL A 212 41.74 -7.52 9.07
CA VAL A 212 40.82 -8.38 9.83
C VAL A 212 40.70 -7.77 11.22
N ASP A 213 39.47 -7.55 11.72
CA ASP A 213 39.27 -7.57 13.15
C ASP A 213 38.26 -8.67 13.49
N GLU A 214 38.78 -9.62 14.25
CA GLU A 214 38.14 -10.85 14.66
C GLU A 214 37.08 -10.53 15.71
N THR A 215 35.82 -10.82 15.41
CA THR A 215 34.87 -11.18 16.45
C THR A 215 34.04 -12.39 16.02
N ASN A 216 34.51 -13.54 16.50
CA ASN A 216 33.72 -14.69 16.90
C ASN A 216 32.72 -15.24 15.88
N ASN A 217 33.29 -16.09 15.03
CA ASN A 217 32.63 -17.20 14.37
C ASN A 217 32.11 -18.21 15.44
N ALA A 218 31.01 -17.90 16.10
CA ALA A 218 30.28 -18.83 16.94
C ALA A 218 29.15 -19.46 16.11
N GLY A 219 29.38 -20.69 15.64
CA GLY A 219 28.36 -21.57 15.07
C GLY A 219 27.33 -22.06 16.10
N GLY A 220 26.83 -21.15 16.94
CA GLY A 220 25.71 -21.36 17.84
C GLY A 220 24.40 -21.16 17.09
N ASP A 221 23.43 -22.04 17.34
CA ASP A 221 22.09 -21.90 16.78
C ASP A 221 21.45 -20.63 17.36
N LEU A 222 21.56 -19.51 16.64
CA LEU A 222 20.88 -18.27 16.99
C LEU A 222 19.39 -18.59 17.23
N SER A 223 18.86 -18.14 18.37
CA SER A 223 17.45 -18.36 18.66
C SER A 223 16.60 -17.73 17.55
N SER A 224 15.41 -18.28 17.31
CA SER A 224 14.52 -17.78 16.26
C SER A 224 14.26 -16.28 16.39
N VAL A 225 14.26 -15.74 17.62
CA VAL A 225 14.04 -14.32 17.91
C VAL A 225 15.25 -13.47 17.51
N GLU A 226 16.47 -13.87 17.89
CA GLU A 226 17.71 -13.15 17.53
C GLU A 226 17.97 -13.22 16.02
N ARG A 227 17.66 -14.35 15.38
CA ARG A 227 17.75 -14.51 13.93
C ARG A 227 16.77 -13.57 13.20
N ILE A 228 15.56 -13.38 13.73
CA ILE A 228 14.58 -12.43 13.16
C ILE A 228 15.05 -10.98 13.35
N ALA A 229 15.60 -10.64 14.51
CA ALA A 229 16.15 -9.31 14.77
C ALA A 229 17.27 -8.96 13.80
N LEU A 230 18.25 -9.87 13.63
CA LEU A 230 19.39 -9.68 12.72
C LEU A 230 18.94 -9.56 11.26
N LEU A 231 17.98 -10.40 10.82
CA LEU A 231 17.41 -10.30 9.47
C LEU A 231 16.61 -9.01 9.25
N THR A 232 15.97 -8.49 10.29
CA THR A 232 15.23 -7.22 10.24
C THR A 232 16.19 -6.05 10.14
N GLU A 233 17.28 -6.06 10.91
CA GLU A 233 18.33 -5.05 10.86
C GLU A 233 19.03 -5.01 9.49
N ILE A 234 19.44 -6.17 8.96
CA ILE A 234 20.05 -6.27 7.61
C ILE A 234 19.08 -5.78 6.53
N LYS A 235 17.78 -6.05 6.68
CA LYS A 235 16.75 -5.56 5.75
C LYS A 235 16.62 -4.04 5.82
N VAL A 236 16.56 -3.46 7.02
CA VAL A 236 16.49 -2.00 7.21
C VAL A 236 17.74 -1.32 6.62
N HIS A 237 18.93 -1.87 6.85
CA HIS A 237 20.17 -1.34 6.27
C HIS A 237 20.21 -1.46 4.74
N THR A 238 19.69 -2.56 4.18
CA THR A 238 19.60 -2.74 2.72
C THR A 238 18.63 -1.75 2.09
N ASP A 239 17.49 -1.51 2.74
CA ASP A 239 16.49 -0.53 2.30
C ASP A 239 17.07 0.88 2.38
N LEU A 240 17.84 1.21 3.43
CA LEU A 240 18.53 2.49 3.56
C LEU A 240 19.58 2.69 2.45
N LEU A 241 20.40 1.67 2.16
CA LEU A 241 21.37 1.71 1.04
C LEU A 241 20.71 1.85 -0.33
N SER A 242 19.46 1.39 -0.49
CA SER A 242 18.70 1.63 -1.72
C SER A 242 18.33 3.11 -1.92
N GLY A 243 18.19 3.86 -0.83
CA GLY A 243 17.99 5.31 -0.85
C GLY A 243 19.23 6.12 -1.23
N PHE A 244 20.43 5.53 -1.14
CA PHE A 244 21.69 6.16 -1.55
C PHE A 244 22.07 5.88 -3.01
N GLN A 245 21.20 5.21 -3.77
CA GLN A 245 21.44 4.91 -5.18
C GLN A 245 21.47 6.20 -6.01
N GLY A 246 22.60 6.47 -6.66
CA GLY A 246 22.84 7.73 -7.38
C GLY A 246 23.38 8.88 -6.52
N VAL A 247 23.54 8.67 -5.20
CA VAL A 247 24.15 9.63 -4.27
C VAL A 247 25.61 9.26 -3.98
N ILE A 248 25.92 7.96 -3.89
CA ILE A 248 27.28 7.44 -3.75
C ILE A 248 27.68 6.61 -4.98
N PRO A 249 28.98 6.45 -5.28
CA PRO A 249 29.44 5.63 -6.40
C PRO A 249 28.92 4.20 -6.33
N ASP A 250 28.52 3.65 -7.48
CA ASP A 250 27.90 2.32 -7.57
C ASP A 250 28.83 1.20 -7.07
N GLU A 251 30.15 1.36 -7.23
CA GLU A 251 31.15 0.42 -6.69
C GLU A 251 31.15 0.37 -5.17
N GLU A 252 31.01 1.53 -4.52
CA GLU A 252 30.97 1.64 -3.06
C GLU A 252 29.65 1.07 -2.51
N LEU A 253 28.55 1.34 -3.20
CA LEU A 253 27.23 0.80 -2.87
C LEU A 253 27.20 -0.74 -3.02
N ALA A 254 27.87 -1.27 -4.05
CA ALA A 254 28.02 -2.70 -4.25
C ALA A 254 28.91 -3.34 -3.17
N ALA A 255 30.01 -2.69 -2.77
CA ALA A 255 30.89 -3.17 -1.71
C ALA A 255 30.15 -3.25 -0.36
N ARG A 256 29.40 -2.19 0.00
CA ARG A 256 28.61 -2.13 1.24
C ARG A 256 27.49 -3.17 1.26
N LYS A 257 26.80 -3.39 0.14
CA LYS A 257 25.81 -4.48 0.01
C LYS A 257 26.44 -5.85 0.19
N ARG A 258 27.60 -6.12 -0.42
CA ARG A 258 28.30 -7.41 -0.26
C ARG A 258 28.70 -7.67 1.20
N ALA A 259 29.18 -6.66 1.93
CA ALA A 259 29.52 -6.80 3.35
C ALA A 259 28.30 -7.17 4.21
N LEU A 260 27.14 -6.54 3.97
CA LEU A 260 25.88 -6.86 4.65
C LEU A 260 25.39 -8.29 4.35
N TYR A 261 25.51 -8.74 3.10
CA TYR A 261 25.14 -10.11 2.74
C TYR A 261 26.11 -11.16 3.29
N ALA A 262 27.38 -10.82 3.49
CA ALA A 262 28.36 -11.69 4.14
C ALA A 262 28.08 -11.88 5.65
N ALA A 263 27.46 -10.89 6.29
CA ALA A 263 27.03 -10.96 7.69
C ALA A 263 25.72 -11.73 7.92
N LEU A 264 25.09 -12.27 6.87
CA LEU A 264 23.86 -13.05 7.01
C LEU A 264 24.13 -14.36 7.79
N PRO A 265 23.23 -14.72 8.74
CA PRO A 265 23.35 -15.97 9.45
C PRO A 265 23.15 -17.16 8.47
N PRO A 266 23.84 -18.29 8.70
CA PRO A 266 23.73 -19.46 7.82
C PRO A 266 22.29 -20.00 7.81
N PRO A 267 21.86 -20.60 6.68
CA PRO A 267 20.50 -21.10 6.54
C PRO A 267 20.22 -22.20 7.58
N PRO A 268 19.02 -22.22 8.20
CA PRO A 268 18.67 -23.21 9.21
C PRO A 268 18.73 -24.63 8.62
N LYS A 269 19.31 -25.56 9.38
CA LYS A 269 19.42 -26.97 8.97
C LYS A 269 18.00 -27.55 8.84
N LYS A 270 17.70 -28.15 7.68
CA LYS A 270 16.37 -28.69 7.35
C LYS A 270 15.84 -29.61 8.46
N TYR A 271 14.58 -29.41 8.83
CA TYR A 271 13.82 -30.33 9.69
C TYR A 271 13.73 -31.70 8.98
N LYS A 272 14.43 -32.72 9.48
CA LYS A 272 14.26 -34.10 9.05
C LYS A 272 13.02 -34.66 9.75
N GLY A 273 11.85 -34.57 9.11
CA GLY A 273 10.61 -35.10 9.68
C GLY A 273 9.43 -34.98 8.72
N ALA A 274 9.48 -35.71 7.61
CA ALA A 274 8.31 -36.09 6.82
C ALA A 274 8.67 -37.31 5.96
N LYS A 275 8.55 -38.49 6.56
CA LYS A 275 8.10 -39.72 5.88
C LYS A 275 6.94 -40.25 6.70
#